data_AF-A0A535SJV9-F1
#
_entry.id   AF-A0A535SJV9-F1
#
_cell.length_a   1.000
_cell.length_b   1.000
_cell.length_c   1.000
_cell.angle_alpha   90.00
_cell.angle_beta   90.00
_cell.angle_gamma   90.00
#
_symmetry.space_group_name_H-M   'P 1'
#
loop_
_entity.id
_entity.type
_entity.pdbx_description
1 polymer ?
#
loop_
_entity_poly.entity_id
_entity_poly.type
_entity_poly.pdbx_seq_one_letter_code
_entity_poly.pdbx_strand_id
1 'polypeptide(L)'
;LVTRMVPLDYELKSGEIVDIVTNRTAHPTRDWLNFARTAGARSKIRRYLKTHERDINIQIGRERLDRELKVMGVARGVEALTEDIENWLSNEYNGKSFEDLLAAIGGDEIRQHAVAVKLIDRWQQIREQREGKETKEEDDTLPLLPTAPKQGSSAHLQVAGVSGLLTTLANCCCPLPGDEIVGFISRGKGAVVHRADCKNIGRYRERERERLVSVSWVSMGKQRYLAPILITAHDRSGLIRDIASVVSEVGVNMTSVTTNVSSDRERALINTTLEIDGLDQLNRVFAKLEKVKDVRQVERDLGKKKEK
;
A
#
# COMPACT_ATOMS: atom_id res chain seq x y z
N LEU A 1 -50.41 7.81 41.61
CA LEU A 1 -49.50 7.63 40.45
C LEU A 1 -49.10 6.17 40.43
N VAL A 2 -49.50 5.39 39.42
CA VAL A 2 -49.09 3.99 39.28
C VAL A 2 -47.68 3.98 38.68
N THR A 3 -46.68 3.60 39.46
CA THR A 3 -45.31 3.44 39.00
C THR A 3 -45.16 2.09 38.30
N ARG A 4 -45.11 2.11 36.96
CA ARG A 4 -44.80 0.91 36.16
C ARG A 4 -43.35 0.99 35.70
N MET A 5 -42.51 0.02 36.10
CA MET A 5 -41.18 -0.12 35.52
C MET A 5 -41.29 -0.52 34.05
N VAL A 6 -40.55 0.17 33.19
CA VAL A 6 -40.47 -0.07 31.75
C VAL A 6 -39.01 -0.36 31.37
N PRO A 7 -38.76 -1.13 30.29
CA PRO A 7 -37.40 -1.40 29.82
C PRO A 7 -36.76 -0.14 29.22
N LEU A 8 -35.42 -0.13 29.11
CA LEU A 8 -34.64 1.03 28.65
C LEU A 8 -34.83 1.40 27.17
N ASP A 9 -35.36 0.48 26.37
CA ASP A 9 -35.68 0.66 24.95
C ASP A 9 -37.13 1.14 24.71
N TYR A 10 -37.91 1.39 25.78
CA TYR A 10 -39.25 1.94 25.68
C TYR A 10 -39.24 3.33 25.03
N GLU A 11 -40.06 3.52 24.00
CA GLU A 11 -40.22 4.80 23.32
C GLU A 11 -41.28 5.66 24.02
N LEU A 12 -40.83 6.79 24.58
CA LEU A 12 -41.67 7.73 25.33
C LEU A 12 -42.75 8.38 24.45
N LYS A 13 -43.94 8.58 25.03
CA LYS A 13 -45.07 9.27 24.40
C LYS A 13 -45.28 10.65 25.00
N SER A 14 -45.81 11.57 24.20
CA SER A 14 -46.12 12.93 24.66
C SER A 14 -47.13 12.90 25.81
N GLY A 15 -46.82 13.62 26.89
CA GLY A 15 -47.68 13.72 28.09
C GLY A 15 -47.37 12.69 29.19
N GLU A 16 -46.41 11.78 28.98
CA GLU A 16 -45.96 10.85 30.02
C GLU A 16 -45.09 11.55 31.08
N ILE A 17 -45.31 11.23 32.36
CA ILE A 17 -44.45 11.65 33.48
C ILE A 17 -43.40 10.56 33.70
N VAL A 18 -42.13 10.95 33.64
CA VAL A 18 -41.00 10.03 33.76
C VAL A 18 -40.33 10.20 35.13
N ASP A 19 -40.14 9.09 35.83
CA ASP A 19 -39.30 9.00 37.03
C ASP A 19 -38.06 8.15 36.73
N ILE A 20 -36.88 8.60 37.16
CA ILE A 20 -35.59 8.00 36.82
C ILE A 20 -34.92 7.47 38.09
N VAL A 21 -34.79 6.15 38.19
CA VAL A 21 -33.99 5.51 39.24
C VAL A 21 -32.51 5.66 38.89
N THR A 22 -31.75 6.31 39.77
CA THR A 22 -30.30 6.57 39.57
C THR A 22 -29.45 5.77 40.54
N ASN A 23 -28.26 5.36 40.10
CA ASN A 23 -27.25 4.69 40.93
C ASN A 23 -25.88 5.34 40.66
N ARG A 24 -25.08 5.54 41.72
CA ARG A 24 -23.74 6.16 41.64
C ARG A 24 -22.70 5.31 40.91
N THR A 25 -22.88 3.99 40.85
CA THR A 25 -21.96 3.07 40.15
C THR A 25 -22.36 2.80 38.70
N ALA A 26 -23.59 3.17 38.32
CA ALA A 26 -24.08 2.97 36.97
C ALA A 26 -23.43 3.99 36.02
N HIS A 27 -22.89 3.48 34.92
CA HIS A 27 -22.25 4.28 33.89
C HIS A 27 -22.71 3.82 32.50
N PRO A 28 -22.73 4.72 31.50
CA PRO A 28 -23.00 4.36 30.12
C PRO A 28 -22.09 3.24 29.63
N THR A 29 -22.66 2.26 28.93
CA THR A 29 -21.92 1.22 28.19
C THR A 29 -22.14 1.40 26.69
N ARG A 30 -21.34 0.72 25.85
CA ARG A 30 -21.50 0.79 24.38
C ARG A 30 -22.92 0.41 23.92
N ASP A 31 -23.57 -0.52 24.61
CA ASP A 31 -24.92 -0.99 24.29
C ASP A 31 -25.98 0.12 24.38
N TRP A 32 -25.71 1.18 25.13
CA TRP A 32 -26.62 2.32 25.23
C TRP A 32 -26.77 3.07 23.90
N LEU A 33 -25.81 2.93 22.98
CA LEU A 33 -25.92 3.46 21.63
C LEU A 33 -26.97 2.73 20.78
N ASN A 34 -27.42 1.54 21.17
CA ASN A 34 -28.43 0.78 20.42
C ASN A 34 -29.85 1.34 20.65
N PHE A 35 -30.14 1.82 21.87
CA PHE A 35 -31.44 2.40 22.22
C PHE A 35 -31.47 3.93 22.29
N ALA A 36 -30.32 4.61 22.35
CA ALA A 36 -30.28 6.07 22.27
C ALA A 36 -30.69 6.59 20.87
N ARG A 37 -31.88 7.20 20.79
CA ARG A 37 -32.46 7.74 19.55
C ARG A 37 -31.97 9.15 19.20
N THR A 38 -31.93 10.07 20.16
CA THR A 38 -31.63 11.48 19.87
C THR A 38 -30.14 11.72 19.64
N ALA A 39 -29.81 12.61 18.69
CA ALA A 39 -28.42 12.95 18.38
C ALA A 39 -27.66 13.50 19.59
N GLY A 40 -28.33 14.30 20.43
CA GLY A 40 -27.77 14.84 21.66
C GLY A 40 -27.41 13.76 22.70
N ALA A 41 -28.29 12.79 22.93
CA ALA A 41 -28.02 11.68 23.86
C ALA A 41 -26.88 10.79 23.35
N ARG A 42 -26.90 10.42 22.07
CA ARG A 42 -25.84 9.64 21.42
C ARG A 42 -24.47 10.33 21.53
N SER A 43 -24.43 11.64 21.33
CA SER A 43 -23.19 12.44 21.47
C SER A 43 -22.66 12.44 22.91
N LYS A 44 -23.52 12.63 23.91
CA LYS A 44 -23.13 12.58 25.33
C LYS A 44 -22.63 11.20 25.75
N ILE A 45 -23.28 10.12 25.31
CA ILE A 45 -22.86 8.74 25.58
C ILE A 45 -21.48 8.48 24.98
N ARG A 46 -21.26 8.81 23.70
CA ARG A 46 -19.94 8.68 23.07
C ARG A 46 -18.86 9.46 23.80
N ARG A 47 -19.17 10.70 24.22
CA ARG A 47 -18.24 11.54 24.99
C ARG A 47 -17.88 10.90 26.33
N TYR A 48 -18.83 10.31 27.03
CA TYR A 48 -18.57 9.62 28.30
C TYR A 48 -17.68 8.38 28.08
N LEU A 49 -18.06 7.51 27.14
CA LEU A 49 -17.29 6.30 26.81
C LEU A 49 -15.87 6.65 26.37
N LYS A 50 -15.68 7.73 25.61
CA LYS A 50 -14.35 8.23 25.21
C LYS A 50 -13.44 8.51 26.40
N THR A 51 -13.97 9.11 27.46
CA THR A 51 -13.19 9.46 28.65
C THR A 51 -12.98 8.25 29.56
N HIS A 52 -13.99 7.40 29.73
CA HIS A 52 -13.96 6.30 30.69
C HIS A 52 -13.27 5.04 30.15
N GLU A 53 -13.39 4.80 28.84
CA GLU A 53 -12.72 3.69 28.14
C GLU A 53 -11.39 4.14 27.51
N ARG A 54 -10.83 5.27 27.93
CA ARG A 54 -9.64 5.84 27.29
C ARG A 54 -8.48 4.84 27.24
N ASP A 55 -8.13 4.23 28.36
CA ASP A 55 -7.00 3.30 28.45
C ASP A 55 -7.22 2.04 27.59
N ILE A 56 -8.46 1.55 27.57
CA ILE A 56 -8.88 0.43 26.72
C ILE A 56 -8.77 0.82 25.24
N ASN A 57 -9.22 2.01 24.87
CA ASN A 57 -9.14 2.53 23.51
C ASN A 57 -7.68 2.75 23.08
N ILE A 58 -6.79 3.17 23.97
CA ILE A 58 -5.35 3.28 23.68
C ILE A 58 -4.79 1.90 23.33
N GLN A 59 -5.09 0.86 24.12
CA GLN A 59 -4.62 -0.49 23.88
C GLN A 59 -5.15 -1.06 22.55
N ILE A 60 -6.46 -0.94 22.31
CA ILE A 60 -7.08 -1.38 21.05
C ILE A 60 -6.50 -0.60 19.85
N GLY A 61 -6.31 0.71 20.00
CA GLY A 61 -5.72 1.55 18.97
C GLY A 61 -4.29 1.13 18.62
N ARG A 62 -3.49 0.81 19.65
CA ARG A 62 -2.12 0.31 19.50
C ARG A 62 -2.09 -1.01 18.72
N GLU A 63 -2.91 -1.98 19.10
CA GLU A 63 -2.99 -3.28 18.40
C GLU A 63 -3.46 -3.15 16.95
N ARG A 64 -4.45 -2.28 16.70
CA ARG A 64 -4.97 -2.03 15.35
C ARG A 64 -3.91 -1.37 14.46
N LEU A 65 -3.23 -0.35 14.96
CA LEU A 65 -2.16 0.32 14.22
C LEU A 65 -0.97 -0.61 13.99
N ASP A 66 -0.58 -1.40 14.99
CA ASP A 66 0.51 -2.38 14.89
C ASP A 66 0.25 -3.42 13.81
N ARG A 67 -0.96 -4.00 13.80
CA ARG A 67 -1.38 -4.96 12.78
C ARG A 67 -1.35 -4.34 11.39
N GLU A 68 -1.88 -3.13 11.25
CA GLU A 68 -1.94 -2.43 9.96
C GLU A 68 -0.52 -2.16 9.42
N LEU A 69 0.38 -1.67 10.27
CA LEU A 69 1.78 -1.41 9.89
C LEU A 69 2.50 -2.69 9.44
N LYS A 70 2.28 -3.81 10.14
CA LYS A 70 2.82 -5.12 9.75
C LYS A 70 2.30 -5.59 8.40
N VAL A 71 1.01 -5.43 8.12
CA VAL A 71 0.41 -5.74 6.81
C VAL A 71 1.01 -4.87 5.70
N MET A 72 1.35 -3.62 6.01
CA MET A 72 1.95 -2.68 5.06
C MET A 72 3.47 -2.81 4.93
N GLY A 73 4.10 -3.84 5.52
CA GLY A 73 5.52 -4.16 5.33
C GLY A 73 6.47 -3.64 6.42
N VAL A 74 5.94 -3.08 7.51
CA VAL A 74 6.75 -2.60 8.65
C VAL A 74 6.84 -3.71 9.70
N ALA A 75 7.89 -4.53 9.63
CA ALA A 75 8.00 -5.76 10.42
C ALA A 75 7.91 -5.54 11.95
N ARG A 76 8.46 -4.43 12.45
CA ARG A 76 8.42 -4.06 13.88
C ARG A 76 7.12 -3.34 14.29
N GLY A 77 6.20 -3.11 13.35
CA GLY A 77 4.90 -2.48 13.63
C GLY A 77 5.03 -1.16 14.37
N VAL A 78 4.31 -1.00 15.49
CA VAL A 78 4.35 0.23 16.30
C VAL A 78 5.72 0.44 16.98
N GLU A 79 6.49 -0.62 17.22
CA GLU A 79 7.83 -0.51 17.84
C GLU A 79 8.89 0.07 16.91
N ALA A 80 8.56 0.29 15.63
CA ALA A 80 9.43 1.02 14.70
C ALA A 80 9.36 2.55 14.88
N LEU A 81 8.37 3.06 15.62
CA LEU A 81 8.21 4.50 15.79
C LEU A 81 9.25 5.03 16.78
N THR A 82 9.86 6.16 16.42
CA THR A 82 10.68 6.96 17.33
C THR A 82 9.85 8.08 17.94
N GLU A 83 10.29 8.61 19.07
CA GLU A 83 9.61 9.70 19.78
C GLU A 83 9.35 10.92 18.87
N ASP A 84 10.29 11.27 17.99
CA ASP A 84 10.11 12.35 17.00
C ASP A 84 8.95 12.10 16.03
N ILE A 85 8.77 10.85 15.61
CA ILE A 85 7.73 10.46 14.67
C ILE A 85 6.37 10.41 15.38
N GLU A 86 6.33 9.92 16.61
CA GLU A 86 5.14 9.95 17.46
C GLU A 86 4.65 11.39 17.68
N ASN A 87 5.57 12.30 18.00
CA ASN A 87 5.29 13.72 18.18
C ASN A 87 4.80 14.38 16.89
N TRP A 88 5.46 14.12 15.76
CA TRP A 88 5.03 14.62 14.45
C TRP A 88 3.63 14.14 14.09
N LEU A 89 3.36 12.84 14.28
CA LEU A 89 2.08 12.23 13.94
C LEU A 89 0.95 12.76 14.83
N SER A 90 1.25 13.04 16.10
CA SER A 90 0.29 13.66 17.03
C SER A 90 -0.11 15.06 16.56
N ASN A 91 0.86 15.88 16.17
CA ASN A 91 0.62 17.23 15.66
C ASN A 91 -0.22 17.23 14.37
N GLU A 92 0.05 16.30 13.46
CA GLU A 92 -0.66 16.18 12.18
C GLU A 92 -2.17 15.91 12.35
N TYR A 93 -2.53 15.20 13.42
CA TYR A 93 -3.92 14.87 13.74
C TYR A 93 -4.52 15.81 14.82
N ASN A 94 -3.89 16.94 15.12
CA ASN A 94 -4.29 17.88 16.18
C ASN A 94 -4.44 17.21 17.56
N GLY A 95 -3.72 16.11 17.81
CA GLY A 95 -3.64 15.44 19.10
C GLY A 95 -2.62 16.10 20.02
N LYS A 96 -2.82 16.02 21.34
CA LYS A 96 -1.83 16.52 22.31
C LYS A 96 -0.72 15.52 22.58
N SER A 97 -0.99 14.24 22.37
CA SER A 97 -0.03 13.15 22.53
C SER A 97 -0.32 11.99 21.57
N PHE A 98 0.65 11.09 21.43
CA PHE A 98 0.48 9.88 20.63
C PHE A 98 -0.59 8.96 21.21
N GLU A 99 -0.74 8.94 22.53
CA GLU A 99 -1.82 8.24 23.21
C GLU A 99 -3.21 8.78 22.84
N ASP A 100 -3.36 10.09 22.64
CA ASP A 100 -4.64 10.65 22.15
C ASP A 100 -4.99 10.10 20.76
N LEU A 101 -3.99 9.97 19.89
CA LEU A 101 -4.16 9.39 18.57
C LEU A 101 -4.54 7.91 18.66
N LEU A 102 -3.86 7.12 19.51
CA LEU A 102 -4.20 5.71 19.73
C LEU A 102 -5.62 5.56 20.30
N ALA A 103 -6.01 6.39 21.28
CA ALA A 103 -7.36 6.41 21.81
C ALA A 103 -8.41 6.71 20.72
N ALA A 104 -8.11 7.65 19.81
CA ALA A 104 -8.98 7.98 18.68
C ALA A 104 -9.10 6.83 17.67
N ILE A 105 -8.03 6.05 17.46
CA ILE A 105 -8.06 4.84 16.62
C ILE A 105 -8.87 3.72 17.28
N GLY A 106 -8.69 3.49 18.59
CA GLY A 106 -9.46 2.49 19.33
C GLY A 106 -10.96 2.81 19.41
N GLY A 107 -11.28 4.10 19.49
CA GLY A 107 -12.66 4.62 19.46
C GLY A 107 -13.31 4.69 18.07
N ASP A 108 -12.63 4.23 17.01
CA ASP A 108 -13.08 4.32 15.60
C ASP A 108 -13.33 5.75 15.09
N GLU A 109 -12.78 6.78 15.75
CA GLU A 109 -12.82 8.17 15.26
C GLU A 109 -11.88 8.38 14.09
N ILE A 110 -10.72 7.70 14.13
CA ILE A 110 -9.69 7.73 13.10
C ILE A 110 -9.43 6.30 12.61
N ARG A 111 -9.41 6.11 11.30
CA ARG A 111 -9.09 4.80 10.72
C ARG A 111 -7.59 4.54 10.78
N GLN A 112 -7.18 3.40 11.35
CA GLN A 112 -5.78 2.98 11.46
C GLN A 112 -5.03 2.98 10.12
N HIS A 113 -5.72 2.62 9.02
CA HIS A 113 -5.13 2.61 7.67
C HIS A 113 -4.67 3.99 7.21
N ALA A 114 -5.44 5.05 7.47
CA ALA A 114 -5.07 6.41 7.06
C ALA A 114 -3.83 6.90 7.82
N VAL A 115 -3.72 6.54 9.09
CA VAL A 115 -2.55 6.84 9.93
C VAL A 115 -1.32 6.10 9.43
N ALA A 116 -1.44 4.79 9.16
CA ALA A 116 -0.34 3.97 8.64
C ALA A 116 0.19 4.46 7.28
N VAL A 117 -0.69 4.87 6.36
CA VAL A 117 -0.29 5.43 5.06
C VAL A 117 0.52 6.72 5.22
N LYS A 118 0.06 7.65 6.06
CA LYS A 118 0.80 8.90 6.35
C LYS A 118 2.16 8.63 6.99
N LEU A 119 2.22 7.65 7.89
CA LEU A 119 3.47 7.27 8.56
C LEU A 119 4.50 6.75 7.55
N ILE A 120 4.08 5.91 6.62
CA ILE A 120 4.97 5.34 5.59
C ILE A 120 5.46 6.43 4.63
N ASP A 121 4.60 7.37 4.24
CA ASP A 121 4.99 8.53 3.42
C ASP A 121 6.04 9.40 4.12
N ARG A 122 5.83 9.67 5.42
CA ARG A 122 6.80 10.41 6.24
C ARG A 122 8.15 9.71 6.33
N TRP A 123 8.17 8.39 6.50
CA TRP A 123 9.40 7.61 6.49
C TRP A 123 10.14 7.66 5.16
N GLN A 124 9.42 7.69 4.04
CA GLN A 124 10.02 7.86 2.72
C GLN A 124 10.70 9.24 2.61
N GLN A 125 10.01 10.31 3.00
CA GLN A 125 10.57 11.66 3.00
C GLN A 125 11.82 11.81 3.88
N ILE A 126 11.82 11.21 5.09
CA ILE A 126 12.98 11.27 5.99
C ILE A 126 14.18 10.53 5.38
N ARG A 127 13.96 9.40 4.69
CA ARG A 127 15.04 8.68 4.00
C ARG A 127 15.62 9.50 2.86
N GLU A 128 14.76 10.10 2.03
CA GLU A 128 15.18 11.00 0.93
C GLU A 128 15.96 12.22 1.45
N GLN A 129 15.58 12.78 2.60
CA GLN A 129 16.29 13.91 3.20
C GLN A 129 17.64 13.54 3.83
N ARG A 130 17.79 12.33 4.39
CA ARG A 130 19.08 11.84 4.90
C ARG A 130 20.04 11.54 3.76
N GLU A 131 19.56 10.87 2.72
CA GLU A 131 20.33 10.59 1.50
C GLU A 131 20.73 11.89 0.76
N GLY A 132 19.95 12.97 0.86
CA GLY A 132 20.31 14.29 0.31
C GLY A 132 21.27 15.14 1.16
N LYS A 133 21.46 14.81 2.45
CA LYS A 133 22.34 15.57 3.37
C LYS A 133 23.76 15.01 3.44
N GLU A 134 23.95 13.72 3.21
CA GLU A 134 25.27 13.06 3.21
C GLU A 134 26.12 13.40 1.97
N THR A 135 25.56 14.03 0.94
CA THR A 135 26.28 14.42 -0.29
C THR A 135 27.03 15.76 -0.25
N LYS A 136 27.10 16.48 0.89
CA LYS A 136 27.71 17.83 0.94
C LYS A 136 28.93 18.02 1.83
N GLU A 137 29.31 17.05 2.64
CA GLU A 137 30.50 17.15 3.48
C GLU A 137 31.28 15.83 3.34
N GLU A 138 32.59 15.93 3.10
CA GLU A 138 33.56 14.84 2.88
C GLU A 138 33.76 14.37 1.42
N ASP A 139 34.26 15.32 0.62
CA ASP A 139 35.27 15.08 -0.41
C ASP A 139 36.62 14.83 0.30
N ASP A 140 37.04 13.57 0.46
CA ASP A 140 38.39 13.10 0.08
C ASP A 140 38.53 11.58 0.26
N THR A 141 39.23 10.94 -0.69
CA THR A 141 39.70 9.53 -0.74
C THR A 141 38.80 8.43 -1.36
N LEU A 142 39.04 8.27 -2.67
CA LEU A 142 39.16 7.01 -3.45
C LEU A 142 37.89 6.27 -3.95
N PRO A 143 37.97 5.66 -5.16
CA PRO A 143 36.80 5.41 -6.00
C PRO A 143 36.29 3.97 -5.88
N LEU A 144 35.05 3.82 -5.41
CA LEU A 144 34.29 2.58 -5.52
C LEU A 144 33.01 2.82 -6.32
N LEU A 145 33.07 2.33 -7.56
CA LEU A 145 32.02 1.89 -8.50
C LEU A 145 30.58 2.38 -8.27
N PRO A 146 29.93 2.99 -9.29
CA PRO A 146 28.63 3.61 -9.15
C PRO A 146 27.53 2.56 -8.95
N THR A 147 26.88 2.59 -7.78
CA THR A 147 25.60 1.90 -7.57
C THR A 147 24.48 2.81 -8.06
N ALA A 148 23.70 2.31 -9.02
CA ALA A 148 22.72 3.05 -9.78
C ALA A 148 21.58 3.65 -8.91
N PRO A 149 21.08 4.86 -9.24
CA PRO A 149 20.01 5.51 -8.51
C PRO A 149 18.66 4.82 -8.74
N LYS A 150 17.91 4.55 -7.66
CA LYS A 150 16.50 4.14 -7.72
C LYS A 150 15.64 5.34 -8.13
N GLN A 151 15.46 5.54 -9.42
CA GLN A 151 14.54 6.54 -9.94
C GLN A 151 13.09 6.04 -9.81
N GLY A 152 12.31 6.70 -8.96
CA GLY A 152 10.85 6.69 -9.06
C GLY A 152 10.43 7.31 -10.38
N SER A 153 10.02 6.49 -11.34
CA SER A 153 9.54 6.93 -12.65
C SER A 153 8.21 7.69 -12.51
N SER A 154 8.26 9.02 -12.49
CA SER A 154 7.09 9.84 -12.82
C SER A 154 6.87 9.75 -14.33
N ALA A 155 6.12 8.73 -14.75
CA ALA A 155 5.68 8.63 -16.13
C ALA A 155 4.68 9.76 -16.37
N HIS A 156 5.04 10.73 -17.20
CA HIS A 156 4.12 11.78 -17.68
C HIS A 156 3.08 11.10 -18.59
N LEU A 157 1.96 10.67 -18.02
CA LEU A 157 0.81 10.18 -18.78
C LEU A 157 -0.26 11.26 -18.87
N GLN A 158 -0.89 11.36 -20.04
CA GLN A 158 -2.06 12.21 -20.22
C GLN A 158 -3.31 11.40 -19.87
N VAL A 159 -4.01 11.85 -18.85
CA VAL A 159 -5.34 11.39 -18.48
C VAL A 159 -6.34 12.22 -19.29
N ALA A 160 -7.35 11.59 -19.88
CA ALA A 160 -8.30 12.21 -20.80
C ALA A 160 -8.69 13.67 -20.44
N GLY A 161 -8.04 14.63 -21.10
CA GLY A 161 -8.32 16.08 -21.01
C GLY A 161 -7.77 16.84 -19.80
N VAL A 162 -7.10 16.19 -18.83
CA VAL A 162 -6.60 16.85 -17.62
C VAL A 162 -5.09 16.65 -17.48
N SER A 163 -4.34 17.71 -17.75
CA SER A 163 -2.89 17.81 -17.50
C SER A 163 -2.63 18.05 -16.00
N GLY A 164 -1.62 17.39 -15.42
CA GLY A 164 -1.15 17.69 -14.06
C GLY A 164 -1.64 16.76 -12.94
N LEU A 165 -2.31 15.65 -13.26
CA LEU A 165 -2.59 14.61 -12.27
C LEU A 165 -1.33 13.77 -12.03
N LEU A 166 -0.94 13.56 -10.76
CA LEU A 166 0.16 12.67 -10.41
C LEU A 166 -0.17 11.25 -10.91
N THR A 167 0.58 10.78 -11.91
CA THR A 167 0.42 9.46 -12.51
C THR A 167 1.56 8.54 -12.12
N THR A 168 1.23 7.36 -11.59
CA THR A 168 2.21 6.33 -11.22
C THR A 168 1.89 5.02 -11.95
N LEU A 169 2.92 4.27 -12.35
CA LEU A 169 2.73 2.96 -12.98
C LEU A 169 2.50 1.90 -11.90
N ALA A 170 1.58 0.97 -12.15
CA ALA A 170 1.27 -0.08 -11.19
C ALA A 170 2.34 -1.18 -11.17
N ASN A 171 2.88 -1.47 -9.97
CA ASN A 171 3.82 -2.58 -9.76
C ASN A 171 3.20 -3.98 -9.95
N CYS A 172 1.86 -4.10 -9.98
CA CYS A 172 1.19 -5.40 -10.09
C CYS A 172 1.13 -5.96 -11.52
N CYS A 173 1.22 -5.11 -12.54
CA CYS A 173 1.20 -5.51 -13.95
C CYS A 173 2.29 -4.86 -14.79
N CYS A 174 3.06 -3.93 -14.20
CA CYS A 174 4.20 -3.23 -14.80
C CYS A 174 3.94 -2.87 -16.27
N PRO A 175 3.03 -1.93 -16.53
CA PRO A 175 2.66 -1.55 -17.89
C PRO A 175 3.87 -0.94 -18.63
N LEU A 176 4.07 -1.37 -19.87
CA LEU A 176 5.14 -0.90 -20.75
C LEU A 176 4.57 -0.07 -21.91
N PRO A 177 5.33 0.89 -22.45
CA PRO A 177 4.92 1.64 -23.65
C PRO A 177 4.49 0.70 -24.78
N GLY A 178 3.25 0.85 -25.26
CA GLY A 178 2.64 -0.02 -26.26
C GLY A 178 1.63 -1.04 -25.70
N ASP A 179 1.63 -1.28 -24.39
CA ASP A 179 0.54 -2.01 -23.73
C ASP A 179 -0.75 -1.16 -23.73
N GLU A 180 -1.91 -1.81 -23.90
CA GLU A 180 -3.20 -1.16 -23.62
C GLU A 180 -3.31 -0.86 -22.12
N ILE A 181 -3.56 0.40 -21.78
CA ILE A 181 -3.53 0.88 -20.39
C ILE A 181 -4.85 1.53 -19.97
N VAL A 182 -5.14 1.43 -18.67
CA VAL A 182 -6.28 2.04 -18.00
C VAL A 182 -5.81 2.67 -16.70
N GLY A 183 -6.24 3.90 -16.44
CA GLY A 183 -5.96 4.59 -15.18
C GLY A 183 -7.04 4.29 -14.16
N PHE A 184 -6.63 4.17 -12.91
CA PHE A 184 -7.53 4.07 -11.76
C PHE A 184 -7.20 5.18 -10.77
N ILE A 185 -8.17 6.05 -10.48
CA ILE A 185 -7.99 7.13 -9.50
C ILE A 185 -7.96 6.50 -8.11
N SER A 186 -6.78 6.47 -7.48
CA SER A 186 -6.62 5.99 -6.11
C SER A 186 -7.06 7.07 -5.09
N ARG A 187 -7.48 6.65 -3.89
CA ARG A 187 -7.82 7.59 -2.80
C ARG A 187 -6.53 8.14 -2.20
N GLY A 188 -5.93 9.14 -2.84
CA GLY A 188 -4.81 9.92 -2.31
C GLY A 188 -3.43 9.75 -2.97
N LYS A 189 -3.21 8.79 -3.88
CA LYS A 189 -1.94 8.61 -4.62
C LYS A 189 -2.00 9.03 -6.10
N GLY A 190 -3.01 9.84 -6.45
CA GLY A 190 -3.27 10.21 -7.85
C GLY A 190 -3.81 9.04 -8.68
N ALA A 191 -3.60 9.09 -9.99
CA ALA A 191 -4.01 8.02 -10.91
C ALA A 191 -2.91 6.96 -11.00
N VAL A 192 -3.29 5.72 -10.72
CA VAL A 192 -2.41 4.56 -10.91
C VAL A 192 -2.75 3.93 -12.25
N VAL A 193 -1.74 3.78 -13.11
CA VAL A 193 -1.88 3.25 -14.47
C VAL A 193 -1.62 1.75 -14.44
N HIS A 194 -2.60 1.00 -14.91
CA HIS A 194 -2.55 -0.45 -15.04
C HIS A 194 -2.69 -0.84 -16.50
N ARG A 195 -2.34 -2.10 -16.81
CA ARG A 195 -2.69 -2.70 -18.09
C ARG A 195 -4.19 -3.04 -18.15
N ALA A 196 -4.79 -2.95 -19.32
CA ALA A 196 -6.23 -3.13 -19.52
C ALA A 196 -6.74 -4.51 -19.09
N ASP A 197 -5.90 -5.55 -19.23
CA ASP A 197 -6.16 -6.93 -18.83
C ASP A 197 -5.70 -7.27 -17.40
N CYS A 198 -5.28 -6.27 -16.61
CA CYS A 198 -4.83 -6.49 -15.25
C CYS A 198 -5.99 -7.00 -14.36
N LYS A 199 -5.73 -8.08 -13.62
CA LYS A 199 -6.72 -8.69 -12.70
C LYS A 199 -7.26 -7.73 -11.64
N ASN A 200 -6.43 -6.82 -11.15
CA ASN A 200 -6.85 -5.81 -10.18
C ASN A 200 -7.83 -4.81 -10.81
N ILE A 201 -7.59 -4.39 -12.05
CA ILE A 201 -8.53 -3.56 -12.81
C ILE A 201 -9.84 -4.30 -13.06
N GLY A 202 -9.81 -5.60 -13.36
CA GLY A 202 -11.01 -6.42 -13.48
C GLY A 202 -11.94 -6.30 -12.26
N ARG A 203 -11.37 -6.40 -11.05
CA ARG A 203 -12.12 -6.23 -9.79
C ARG A 203 -12.68 -4.81 -9.62
N TYR A 204 -11.93 -3.79 -10.00
CA TYR A 204 -12.39 -2.40 -9.92
C TYR A 204 -13.46 -2.07 -10.96
N ARG A 205 -13.41 -2.69 -12.15
CA ARG A 205 -14.44 -2.57 -13.20
C ARG A 205 -15.82 -3.06 -12.75
N GLU A 206 -15.89 -3.98 -11.79
CA GLU A 206 -17.16 -4.49 -11.26
C GLU A 206 -17.73 -3.61 -10.14
N ARG A 207 -16.87 -3.02 -9.29
CA ARG A 207 -17.30 -2.33 -8.07
C ARG A 207 -17.26 -0.80 -8.14
N GLU A 208 -16.35 -0.24 -8.93
CA GLU A 208 -15.97 1.18 -8.85
C GLU A 208 -15.66 1.77 -10.24
N ARG A 209 -16.57 1.57 -11.21
CA ARG A 209 -16.37 2.04 -12.61
C ARG A 209 -16.11 3.53 -12.73
N GLU A 210 -16.74 4.34 -11.89
CA GLU A 210 -16.62 5.80 -11.86
C GLU A 210 -15.20 6.31 -11.60
N ARG A 211 -14.31 5.46 -11.06
CA ARG A 211 -12.91 5.79 -10.77
C ARG A 211 -11.93 5.34 -11.86
N LEU A 212 -12.42 4.69 -12.91
CA LEU A 212 -11.62 4.32 -14.06
C LEU A 212 -11.55 5.48 -15.04
N VAL A 213 -10.34 5.81 -15.47
CA VAL A 213 -10.08 6.88 -16.43
C VAL A 213 -9.31 6.34 -17.63
N SER A 214 -9.66 6.82 -18.82
CA SER A 214 -8.88 6.56 -20.02
C SER A 214 -7.56 7.35 -19.96
N VAL A 215 -6.48 6.63 -20.21
CA VAL A 215 -5.12 7.14 -20.19
C VAL A 215 -4.41 6.68 -21.45
N SER A 216 -3.54 7.52 -21.99
CA SER A 216 -2.72 7.20 -23.16
C SER A 216 -1.25 7.48 -22.88
N TRP A 217 -0.39 6.67 -23.49
CA TRP A 217 1.05 6.91 -23.49
C TRP A 217 1.34 8.24 -24.18
N VAL A 218 2.04 9.15 -23.51
CA VAL A 218 2.58 10.37 -24.12
C VAL A 218 4.08 10.19 -24.23
N SER A 219 4.61 10.43 -25.44
CA SER A 219 6.03 10.28 -25.74
C SER A 219 6.81 11.46 -25.18
N MET A 220 7.39 11.33 -23.99
CA MET A 220 8.37 12.27 -23.44
C MET A 220 9.45 11.54 -22.63
N GLY A 221 10.69 11.57 -23.13
CA GLY A 221 11.91 11.19 -22.40
C GLY A 221 12.28 9.69 -22.43
N LYS A 222 13.59 9.40 -22.41
CA LYS A 222 14.12 8.04 -22.14
C LYS A 222 13.88 7.71 -20.67
N GLN A 223 12.78 7.04 -20.36
CA GLN A 223 12.55 6.45 -19.04
C GLN A 223 12.80 4.94 -19.10
N ARG A 224 13.32 4.41 -17.99
CA ARG A 224 13.50 2.98 -17.80
C ARG A 224 12.29 2.41 -17.07
N TYR A 225 11.80 1.27 -17.55
CA TYR A 225 10.63 0.58 -17.05
C TYR A 225 11.03 -0.76 -16.44
N LEU A 226 10.33 -1.15 -15.38
CA LEU A 226 10.51 -2.46 -14.78
C LEU A 226 9.67 -3.49 -15.54
N ALA A 227 10.29 -4.61 -15.91
CA ALA A 227 9.65 -5.74 -16.58
C ALA A 227 9.92 -7.01 -15.78
N PRO A 228 8.96 -7.47 -14.95
CA PRO A 228 9.04 -8.77 -14.30
C PRO A 228 8.83 -9.87 -15.34
N ILE A 229 9.66 -10.91 -15.27
CA ILE A 229 9.76 -12.01 -16.23
C ILE A 229 9.84 -13.32 -15.47
N LEU A 230 9.16 -14.33 -15.99
CA LEU A 230 9.22 -15.70 -15.56
C LEU A 230 9.95 -16.52 -16.63
N ILE A 231 11.02 -17.18 -16.21
CA ILE A 231 11.81 -18.08 -17.05
C ILE A 231 11.63 -19.48 -16.51
N THR A 232 11.15 -20.39 -17.35
CA THR A 232 11.07 -21.82 -17.06
C THR A 232 12.17 -22.55 -17.80
N ALA A 233 13.02 -23.26 -17.07
CA ALA A 233 14.18 -23.96 -17.60
C ALA A 233 14.38 -25.32 -16.91
N HIS A 234 15.22 -26.17 -17.49
CA HIS A 234 15.75 -27.33 -16.78
C HIS A 234 16.89 -26.92 -15.86
N ASP A 235 16.88 -27.44 -14.63
CA ASP A 235 17.94 -27.12 -13.67
C ASP A 235 19.25 -27.78 -14.09
N ARG A 236 20.30 -26.97 -14.15
CA ARG A 236 21.67 -27.43 -14.40
C ARG A 236 22.70 -26.46 -13.84
N SER A 237 23.89 -26.98 -13.60
CA SER A 237 25.05 -26.17 -13.24
C SER A 237 25.32 -25.10 -14.30
N GLY A 238 25.40 -23.85 -13.87
CA GLY A 238 25.71 -22.71 -14.73
C GLY A 238 24.51 -22.02 -15.40
N LEU A 239 23.27 -22.50 -15.23
CA LEU A 239 22.09 -21.90 -15.86
C LEU A 239 21.94 -20.40 -15.54
N ILE A 240 22.06 -20.01 -14.27
CA ILE A 240 21.93 -18.60 -13.84
C ILE A 240 23.02 -17.74 -14.46
N ARG A 241 24.25 -18.27 -14.60
CA ARG A 241 25.37 -17.57 -15.23
C ARG A 241 25.06 -17.30 -16.70
N ASP A 242 24.57 -18.30 -17.42
CA ASP A 242 24.26 -18.16 -18.85
C ASP A 242 23.14 -17.13 -19.08
N ILE A 243 22.11 -17.15 -18.24
CA ILE A 243 21.02 -16.16 -18.27
C ILE A 243 21.56 -14.75 -17.97
N ALA A 244 22.36 -14.60 -16.91
CA ALA A 244 22.94 -13.30 -16.54
C ALA A 244 23.88 -12.75 -17.63
N SER A 245 24.67 -13.61 -18.27
CA SER A 245 25.53 -13.23 -19.40
C SER A 245 24.72 -12.72 -20.59
N VAL A 246 23.62 -13.39 -20.94
CA VAL A 246 22.75 -12.94 -22.03
C VAL A 246 22.09 -11.59 -21.73
N VAL A 247 21.60 -11.39 -20.50
CA VAL A 247 20.99 -10.12 -20.10
C VAL A 247 22.02 -8.98 -20.13
N SER A 248 23.24 -9.24 -19.64
CA SER A 248 24.35 -8.28 -19.66
C SER A 248 24.79 -7.90 -21.07
N GLU A 249 24.85 -8.86 -22.02
CA GLU A 249 25.16 -8.58 -23.43
C GLU A 249 24.18 -7.62 -24.10
N VAL A 250 22.90 -7.63 -23.69
CA VAL A 250 21.88 -6.73 -24.25
C VAL A 250 21.95 -5.34 -23.59
N GLY A 251 22.79 -5.18 -22.56
CA GLY A 251 22.93 -3.94 -21.81
C GLY A 251 21.71 -3.65 -20.92
N VAL A 252 21.01 -4.68 -20.48
CA VAL A 252 19.82 -4.57 -19.62
C VAL A 252 20.21 -4.86 -18.18
N ASN A 253 19.71 -4.05 -17.25
CA ASN A 253 19.97 -4.24 -15.82
C ASN A 253 18.94 -5.21 -15.21
N MET A 254 19.40 -6.03 -14.27
CA MET A 254 18.59 -7.05 -13.59
C MET A 254 18.44 -6.68 -12.11
N THR A 255 17.28 -6.14 -11.74
CA THR A 255 17.03 -5.55 -10.42
C THR A 255 16.82 -6.62 -9.34
N SER A 256 16.18 -7.74 -9.69
CA SER A 256 15.90 -8.83 -8.77
C SER A 256 15.95 -10.16 -9.48
N VAL A 257 16.42 -11.19 -8.79
CA VAL A 257 16.39 -12.58 -9.25
C VAL A 257 15.95 -13.46 -8.10
N THR A 258 14.98 -14.32 -8.35
CA THR A 258 14.53 -15.35 -7.41
C THR A 258 14.41 -16.66 -8.16
N THR A 259 15.11 -17.67 -7.69
CA THR A 259 15.13 -18.99 -8.32
C THR A 259 14.44 -19.99 -7.41
N ASN A 260 13.44 -20.68 -7.94
CA ASN A 260 12.75 -21.78 -7.26
C ASN A 260 12.99 -23.05 -8.08
N VAL A 261 13.65 -24.03 -7.48
CA VAL A 261 13.86 -25.34 -8.09
C VAL A 261 12.77 -26.29 -7.59
N SER A 262 12.14 -27.02 -8.52
CA SER A 262 11.14 -28.04 -8.22
C SER A 262 11.74 -29.19 -7.41
N SER A 263 10.93 -29.89 -6.64
CA SER A 263 11.36 -31.01 -5.79
C SER A 263 11.98 -32.18 -6.57
N ASP A 264 11.62 -32.32 -7.84
CA ASP A 264 12.19 -33.29 -8.78
C ASP A 264 13.58 -32.89 -9.29
N ARG A 265 14.05 -31.66 -9.00
CA ARG A 265 15.29 -31.05 -9.55
C ARG A 265 15.38 -31.06 -11.08
N GLU A 266 14.27 -31.27 -11.77
CA GLU A 266 14.25 -31.25 -13.23
C GLU A 266 13.86 -29.88 -13.76
N ARG A 267 13.17 -29.05 -12.96
CA ARG A 267 12.64 -27.75 -13.38
C ARG A 267 13.10 -26.62 -12.46
N ALA A 268 13.64 -25.58 -13.06
CA ALA A 268 13.96 -24.30 -12.43
C ALA A 268 12.98 -23.23 -12.93
N LEU A 269 12.33 -22.54 -11.98
CA LEU A 269 11.52 -21.36 -12.20
C LEU A 269 12.31 -20.15 -11.71
N ILE A 270 12.70 -19.28 -12.64
CA ILE A 270 13.48 -18.09 -12.36
C ILE A 270 12.57 -16.87 -12.58
N ASN A 271 12.27 -16.18 -11.49
CA ASN A 271 11.57 -14.92 -11.50
C ASN A 271 12.61 -13.81 -11.49
N THR A 272 12.64 -12.98 -12.52
CA THR A 272 13.57 -11.85 -12.60
C THR A 272 12.86 -10.56 -12.98
N THR A 273 13.34 -9.43 -12.46
CA THR A 273 12.84 -8.11 -12.88
C THR A 273 13.95 -7.41 -13.65
N LEU A 274 13.68 -7.08 -14.91
CA LEU A 274 14.60 -6.34 -15.76
C LEU A 274 14.21 -4.87 -15.85
N GLU A 275 15.20 -4.02 -16.07
CA GLU A 275 15.04 -2.60 -16.31
C GLU A 275 15.28 -2.30 -17.80
N ILE A 276 14.23 -1.97 -18.54
CA ILE A 276 14.20 -1.87 -20.00
C ILE A 276 13.71 -0.49 -20.46
N ASP A 277 14.12 -0.06 -21.65
CA ASP A 277 13.67 1.20 -22.25
C ASP A 277 12.30 1.07 -22.94
N GLY A 278 11.86 -0.15 -23.28
CA GLY A 278 10.59 -0.39 -23.96
C GLY A 278 10.41 -1.82 -24.48
N LEU A 279 9.28 -2.08 -25.15
CA LEU A 279 8.92 -3.41 -25.66
C LEU A 279 9.93 -3.99 -26.66
N ASP A 280 10.53 -3.16 -27.52
CA ASP A 280 11.51 -3.63 -28.51
C ASP A 280 12.76 -4.25 -27.85
N GLN A 281 13.24 -3.63 -26.76
CA GLN A 281 14.38 -4.16 -26.01
C GLN A 281 14.00 -5.46 -25.29
N LEU A 282 12.80 -5.52 -24.71
CA LEU A 282 12.29 -6.73 -24.07
C LEU A 282 12.21 -7.91 -25.05
N ASN A 283 11.68 -7.68 -26.25
CA ASN A 283 11.56 -8.71 -27.28
C ASN A 283 12.94 -9.23 -27.73
N ARG A 284 13.94 -8.35 -27.82
CA ARG A 284 15.34 -8.76 -28.10
C ARG A 284 15.91 -9.62 -26.97
N VAL A 285 15.63 -9.28 -25.71
CA VAL A 285 16.05 -10.08 -24.56
C VAL A 285 15.38 -11.45 -24.60
N PHE A 286 14.07 -11.53 -24.84
CA PHE A 286 13.34 -12.80 -24.91
C PHE A 286 13.91 -13.71 -26.00
N ALA A 287 14.09 -13.18 -27.22
CA ALA A 287 14.63 -13.94 -28.33
C ALA A 287 16.06 -14.47 -28.09
N LYS A 288 16.85 -13.83 -27.23
CA LYS A 288 18.15 -14.35 -26.81
C LYS A 288 18.05 -15.35 -25.66
N LEU A 289 17.19 -15.09 -24.66
CA LEU A 289 17.00 -15.97 -23.52
C LEU A 289 16.43 -17.33 -23.93
N GLU A 290 15.53 -17.37 -24.91
CA GLU A 290 14.99 -18.61 -25.48
C GLU A 290 16.04 -19.45 -26.21
N LYS A 291 17.15 -18.83 -26.67
CA LYS A 291 18.27 -19.55 -27.30
C LYS A 291 19.23 -20.15 -26.28
N VAL A 292 19.12 -19.78 -25.00
CA VAL A 292 19.96 -20.35 -23.95
C VAL A 292 19.59 -21.83 -23.80
N LYS A 293 20.61 -22.68 -23.87
CA LYS A 293 20.43 -24.12 -23.70
C LYS A 293 19.70 -24.40 -22.38
N ASP A 294 18.68 -25.24 -22.46
CA ASP A 294 17.85 -25.70 -21.33
C ASP A 294 16.78 -24.70 -20.85
N VAL A 295 16.68 -23.52 -21.46
CA VAL A 295 15.51 -22.63 -21.28
C VAL A 295 14.36 -23.17 -22.15
N ARG A 296 13.19 -23.38 -21.54
CA ARG A 296 11.99 -23.87 -22.22
C ARG A 296 11.03 -22.75 -22.61
N GLN A 297 10.82 -21.79 -21.71
CA GLN A 297 9.84 -20.74 -21.91
C GLN A 297 10.27 -19.48 -21.16
N VAL A 298 10.08 -18.34 -21.81
CA VAL A 298 10.27 -17.01 -21.23
C VAL A 298 8.98 -16.23 -21.44
N GLU A 299 8.40 -15.72 -20.36
CA GLU A 299 7.19 -14.91 -20.45
C GLU A 299 7.22 -13.76 -19.45
N ARG A 300 6.50 -12.66 -19.76
CA ARG A 300 6.31 -11.58 -18.78
C ARG A 300 5.45 -12.10 -17.63
N ASP A 301 5.87 -11.84 -16.40
CA ASP A 301 5.03 -12.13 -15.23
C ASP A 301 3.96 -11.05 -15.10
N LEU A 302 2.72 -11.42 -15.41
CA LEU A 302 1.56 -10.54 -15.43
C LEU A 302 0.67 -10.72 -14.20
N GLY A 303 1.16 -11.44 -13.18
CA GLY A 303 0.36 -11.82 -12.02
C GLY A 303 -0.75 -12.81 -12.38
N LYS A 304 -0.53 -13.64 -13.41
CA LYS A 304 -1.46 -14.71 -13.79
C LYS A 304 -1.56 -15.73 -12.65
N LYS A 305 -2.73 -16.36 -12.55
CA LYS A 305 -3.03 -17.38 -11.53
C LYS A 305 -2.01 -18.51 -11.70
N LYS A 306 -1.30 -18.92 -10.64
CA LYS A 306 -0.67 -20.26 -10.61
C LYS A 306 -1.81 -21.24 -10.83
N GLU A 307 -1.90 -21.84 -12.01
CA GLU A 307 -2.73 -23.02 -12.20
C GLU A 307 -2.15 -24.09 -11.28
N LYS A 308 -3.01 -24.59 -10.39
CA LYS A 308 -2.72 -25.72 -9.51
C LYS A 308 -2.98 -26.99 -10.30
#